data_AF-A0A381WMG3-F1
#
_entry.id   AF-A0A381WMG3-F1
#
_cell.length_a   1.000
_cell.length_b   1.000
_cell.length_c   1.000
_cell.angle_alpha   90.00
_cell.angle_beta   90.00
_cell.angle_gamma   90.00
#
_symmetry.space_group_name_H-M   'P 1'
#
loop_
_entity.id
_entity.type
_entity.pdbx_description
1 polymer ?
#
loop_
_entity_poly.entity_id
_entity_poly.type
_entity_poly.pdbx_seq_one_letter_code
_entity_poly.pdbx_strand_id
1 'polypeptide(L)'
;MLTDPGGLISLKNVFVDNWTFWRGDHAIHEFNDFCKNLNSKWFGGYALSNFKVEFYGNFEEANKQLLDHLVLSSYNGIWGKHANIFNKSLSWLLNKKRLKLINRKIYITDPIDYSQFKKFTRDYFNTLIKKKLHNEGASMYILDEPFISQNPKECIEITGANKLIIVLRDPRDVFQSFQGRDWSPKEKKHSLILLKSVYSYWLKKKKQLPEELYFELKFEDIANDFSKTYNELCLFLNIKHIPNILSQTNFNFKKAHIGRWKHELSMEEQEDLNNYFSELLALLGYQ
;
A
#
# COMPACT_ATOMS: atom_id res chain seq x y z
N MET A 1 2.06 -3.49 -0.45
CA MET A 1 3.27 -3.67 0.41
C MET A 1 3.37 -2.70 1.58
N LEU A 2 3.03 -1.41 1.40
CA LEU A 2 3.16 -0.42 2.47
C LEU A 2 2.01 -0.48 3.48
N THR A 3 0.80 -0.27 2.99
CA THR A 3 -0.42 -0.05 3.78
C THR A 3 -1.23 -1.31 4.02
N ASP A 4 -0.94 -2.38 3.27
CA ASP A 4 -1.65 -3.65 3.39
C ASP A 4 -1.44 -4.30 4.76
N PRO A 5 -2.42 -5.08 5.26
CA PRO A 5 -2.26 -5.88 6.46
C PRO A 5 -1.02 -6.79 6.39
N GLY A 6 -0.18 -6.74 7.42
CA GLY A 6 1.10 -7.47 7.43
C GLY A 6 2.24 -6.76 6.68
N GLY A 7 1.97 -5.62 6.04
CA GLY A 7 2.97 -4.77 5.39
C GLY A 7 3.76 -3.89 6.37
N LEU A 8 4.53 -2.93 5.82
CA LEU A 8 5.46 -2.13 6.62
C LEU A 8 4.77 -1.22 7.65
N ILE A 9 3.57 -0.68 7.37
CA ILE A 9 2.81 0.08 8.37
C ILE A 9 2.36 -0.81 9.53
N SER A 10 1.99 -2.08 9.26
CA SER A 10 1.66 -3.03 10.32
C SER A 10 2.87 -3.34 11.20
N LEU A 11 4.06 -3.50 10.59
CA LEU A 11 5.30 -3.66 11.34
C LEU A 11 5.61 -2.45 12.22
N LYS A 12 5.47 -1.22 11.69
CA LYS A 12 5.66 0.01 12.46
C LYS A 12 4.76 0.05 13.69
N ASN A 13 3.47 -0.22 13.49
CA ASN A 13 2.47 -0.18 14.56
C ASN A 13 2.78 -1.16 15.71
N VAL A 14 3.48 -2.26 15.39
CA VAL A 14 3.92 -3.25 16.39
C VAL A 14 5.26 -2.88 17.00
N PHE A 15 6.29 -2.65 16.21
CA PHE A 15 7.66 -2.51 16.72
C PHE A 15 7.98 -1.13 17.30
N VAL A 16 7.27 -0.10 16.87
CA VAL A 16 7.49 1.28 17.32
C VAL A 16 6.43 1.70 18.34
N ASP A 17 5.15 1.48 18.04
CA ASP A 17 4.09 2.09 18.83
C ASP A 17 3.59 1.21 19.98
N ASN A 18 3.52 -0.11 19.78
CA ASN A 18 2.73 -0.98 20.66
C ASN A 18 3.39 -2.35 20.90
N TRP A 19 4.70 -2.35 21.08
CA TRP A 19 5.47 -3.58 21.17
C TRP A 19 5.13 -4.38 22.42
N THR A 20 4.97 -5.68 22.21
CA THR A 20 5.12 -6.70 23.24
C THR A 20 5.82 -7.89 22.60
N PHE A 21 6.50 -8.70 23.40
CA PHE A 21 7.12 -9.94 22.93
C PHE A 21 6.21 -10.77 22.00
N TRP A 22 4.94 -10.93 22.38
CA TRP A 22 3.96 -11.70 21.62
C TRP A 22 3.51 -11.04 20.31
N ARG A 23 3.39 -9.71 20.31
CA ARG A 23 3.03 -8.95 19.10
C ARG A 23 4.18 -8.95 18.11
N GLY A 24 5.42 -8.81 18.59
CA GLY A 24 6.61 -8.91 17.75
C GLY A 24 6.68 -10.25 17.03
N ASP A 25 6.58 -11.37 17.76
CA ASP A 25 6.53 -12.71 17.16
C ASP A 25 5.42 -12.84 16.11
N HIS A 26 4.20 -12.41 16.44
CA HIS A 26 3.06 -12.45 15.52
C HIS A 26 3.30 -11.65 14.25
N ALA A 27 3.81 -10.42 14.37
CA ALA A 27 4.06 -9.53 13.25
C ALA A 27 5.12 -10.08 12.30
N ILE A 28 6.15 -10.76 12.81
CA ILE A 28 7.14 -11.43 11.96
C ILE A 28 6.51 -12.57 11.16
N HIS A 29 5.61 -13.35 11.75
CA HIS A 29 4.88 -14.40 11.00
C HIS A 29 3.96 -13.78 9.94
N GLU A 30 3.16 -12.76 10.29
CA GLU A 30 2.28 -12.07 9.34
C GLU A 30 3.06 -11.45 8.19
N PHE A 31 4.18 -10.79 8.46
CA PHE A 31 5.04 -10.21 7.42
C PHE A 31 5.66 -11.27 6.51
N ASN A 32 6.12 -12.40 7.07
CA ASN A 32 6.65 -13.50 6.28
C ASN A 32 5.58 -14.10 5.37
N ASP A 33 4.37 -14.33 5.87
CA ASP A 33 3.28 -14.89 5.08
C ASP A 33 2.80 -13.89 4.02
N PHE A 34 2.76 -12.60 4.35
CA PHE A 34 2.53 -11.52 3.40
C PHE A 34 3.57 -11.52 2.27
N CYS A 35 4.86 -11.58 2.59
CA CYS A 35 5.93 -11.63 1.59
C CYS A 35 5.88 -12.90 0.72
N LYS A 36 5.52 -14.06 1.29
CA LYS A 36 5.30 -15.28 0.50
C LYS A 36 4.17 -15.10 -0.50
N ASN A 37 3.06 -14.46 -0.10
CA ASN A 37 1.95 -14.20 -1.00
C ASN A 37 2.33 -13.24 -2.14
N LEU A 38 3.13 -12.19 -1.87
CA LEU A 38 3.63 -11.28 -2.92
C LEU A 38 4.59 -11.97 -3.92
N ASN A 39 5.26 -13.04 -3.49
CA ASN A 39 6.10 -13.87 -4.35
C ASN A 39 5.33 -14.98 -5.08
N SER A 40 4.08 -15.21 -4.72
CA SER A 40 3.29 -16.32 -5.25
C SER A 40 2.52 -15.89 -6.49
N LYS A 41 2.99 -16.36 -7.66
CA LYS A 41 2.33 -16.07 -8.94
C LYS A 41 0.91 -16.63 -9.06
N TRP A 42 0.61 -17.75 -8.40
CA TRP A 42 -0.61 -18.52 -8.70
C TRP A 42 -1.55 -18.71 -7.51
N PHE A 43 -1.12 -18.43 -6.28
CA PHE A 43 -1.90 -18.68 -5.07
C PHE A 43 -1.83 -17.50 -4.10
N GLY A 44 -2.86 -17.36 -3.25
CA GLY A 44 -2.93 -16.33 -2.22
C GLY A 44 -3.64 -15.04 -2.67
N GLY A 45 -3.80 -14.10 -1.74
CA GLY A 45 -4.53 -12.84 -1.95
C GLY A 45 -3.89 -11.87 -2.96
N TYR A 46 -2.66 -12.15 -3.38
CA TYR A 46 -1.88 -11.35 -4.33
C TYR A 46 -1.51 -12.16 -5.57
N ALA A 47 -2.34 -13.15 -5.95
CA ALA A 47 -2.14 -13.93 -7.16
C ALA A 47 -1.82 -13.02 -8.37
N LEU A 48 -0.97 -13.51 -9.27
CA LEU A 48 -0.34 -12.77 -10.37
C LEU A 48 0.77 -11.79 -9.96
N SER A 49 0.94 -11.49 -8.68
CA SER A 49 2.14 -10.80 -8.19
C SER A 49 3.33 -11.75 -8.23
N ASN A 50 4.51 -11.25 -8.59
CA ASN A 50 5.75 -12.02 -8.54
C ASN A 50 6.94 -11.12 -8.24
N PHE A 51 7.03 -10.69 -6.99
CA PHE A 51 8.03 -9.71 -6.56
C PHE A 51 9.46 -10.24 -6.72
N LYS A 52 9.67 -11.55 -6.59
CA LYS A 52 10.94 -12.19 -6.91
C LYS A 52 11.40 -11.89 -8.35
N VAL A 53 10.51 -12.00 -9.33
CA VAL A 53 10.85 -11.69 -10.73
C VAL A 53 10.95 -10.19 -10.95
N GLU A 54 9.97 -9.43 -10.45
CA GLU A 54 9.91 -7.96 -10.59
C GLU A 54 11.18 -7.25 -10.11
N PHE A 55 11.77 -7.73 -9.01
CA PHE A 55 12.95 -7.16 -8.38
C PHE A 55 14.22 -7.99 -8.62
N TYR A 56 14.26 -8.83 -9.65
CA TYR A 56 15.46 -9.61 -10.02
C TYR A 56 16.08 -10.39 -8.84
N GLY A 57 15.23 -10.96 -7.99
CA GLY A 57 15.61 -11.72 -6.78
C GLY A 57 15.89 -10.88 -5.53
N ASN A 58 16.00 -9.54 -5.63
CA ASN A 58 16.31 -8.69 -4.48
C ASN A 58 15.21 -8.63 -3.43
N PHE A 59 13.97 -9.03 -3.75
CA PHE A 59 12.90 -9.03 -2.77
C PHE A 59 13.18 -9.98 -1.60
N GLU A 60 13.72 -11.17 -1.85
CA GLU A 60 14.11 -12.12 -0.79
C GLU A 60 15.28 -11.60 0.05
N GLU A 61 16.25 -10.96 -0.61
CA GLU A 61 17.42 -10.34 0.03
C GLU A 61 17.02 -9.17 0.94
N ALA A 62 16.15 -8.27 0.45
CA ALA A 62 15.62 -7.15 1.21
C ALA A 62 14.81 -7.66 2.41
N ASN A 63 13.91 -8.64 2.22
CA ASN A 63 13.12 -9.22 3.32
C ASN A 63 14.03 -9.80 4.41
N LYS A 64 15.07 -10.54 4.02
CA LYS A 64 16.04 -11.07 4.97
C LYS A 64 16.76 -9.96 5.73
N GLN A 65 17.25 -8.93 5.03
CA GLN A 65 17.93 -7.79 5.65
C GLN A 65 17.05 -7.10 6.70
N LEU A 66 15.78 -6.84 6.39
CA LEU A 66 14.86 -6.23 7.35
C LEU A 66 14.63 -7.13 8.57
N LEU A 67 14.46 -8.43 8.36
CA LEU A 67 14.25 -9.39 9.45
C LEU A 67 15.49 -9.54 10.34
N ASP A 68 16.70 -9.49 9.77
CA ASP A 68 17.96 -9.53 10.52
C ASP A 68 18.10 -8.31 11.46
N HIS A 69 17.43 -7.19 11.17
CA HIS A 69 17.37 -6.03 12.06
C HIS A 69 16.28 -6.12 13.13
N LEU A 70 15.15 -6.79 12.84
CA LEU A 70 13.99 -6.86 13.75
C LEU A 70 14.03 -8.06 14.70
N VAL A 71 14.70 -9.15 14.31
CA VAL A 71 14.74 -10.42 15.04
C VAL A 71 16.08 -10.56 15.74
N LEU A 72 16.06 -10.59 17.08
CA LEU A 72 17.27 -10.78 17.89
C LEU A 72 17.68 -12.26 17.94
N SER A 73 16.69 -13.13 18.13
CA SER A 73 16.90 -14.57 18.18
C SER A 73 15.59 -15.31 17.93
N SER A 74 15.65 -16.64 17.88
CA SER A 74 14.44 -17.46 17.77
C SER A 74 14.64 -18.80 18.47
N TYR A 75 13.53 -19.39 18.92
CA TYR A 75 13.53 -20.72 19.50
C TYR A 75 12.27 -21.48 19.09
N ASN A 76 12.31 -22.81 19.21
CA ASN A 76 11.15 -23.65 18.95
C ASN A 76 10.32 -23.77 20.23
N GLY A 77 9.08 -23.29 20.21
CA GLY A 77 8.20 -23.31 21.36
C GLY A 77 6.72 -23.23 21.01
N ILE A 78 5.88 -23.12 22.05
CA ILE A 78 4.43 -23.04 21.94
C ILE A 78 3.95 -21.87 22.79
N TRP A 79 3.20 -20.96 22.18
CA TRP A 79 2.48 -19.90 22.88
C TRP A 79 1.01 -20.29 23.07
N GLY A 80 0.37 -19.79 24.13
CA GLY A 80 -1.03 -20.06 24.49
C GLY A 80 -2.03 -19.86 23.35
N LYS A 81 -1.88 -18.79 22.52
CA LYS A 81 -2.73 -18.54 21.34
C LYS A 81 -2.70 -19.69 20.32
N HIS A 82 -1.57 -20.38 20.21
CA HIS A 82 -1.35 -21.42 19.20
C HIS A 82 -1.34 -22.83 19.81
N ALA A 83 -1.53 -22.93 21.12
CA ALA A 83 -1.66 -24.20 21.81
C ALA A 83 -3.08 -24.74 21.61
N ASN A 84 -3.26 -25.60 20.60
CA ASN A 84 -4.52 -26.32 20.41
C ASN A 84 -4.81 -27.22 21.63
N ILE A 85 -6.06 -27.25 22.10
CA ILE A 85 -6.52 -28.15 23.18
C ILE A 85 -6.16 -29.59 22.85
N PHE A 86 -6.31 -30.01 21.59
CA PHE A 86 -5.93 -31.35 21.14
C PHE A 86 -4.44 -31.64 21.36
N ASN A 87 -3.59 -30.66 21.07
CA ASN A 87 -2.14 -30.74 21.23
C ASN A 87 -1.73 -30.76 22.72
N LYS A 88 -2.44 -30.02 23.57
CA LYS A 88 -2.25 -30.07 25.04
C LYS A 88 -2.66 -31.43 25.59
N SER A 89 -3.82 -31.95 25.21
CA SER A 89 -4.31 -33.26 25.64
C SER A 89 -3.39 -34.40 25.18
N LEU A 90 -2.89 -34.35 23.95
CA LEU A 90 -1.93 -35.33 23.43
C LEU A 90 -0.57 -35.25 24.16
N SER A 91 -0.10 -34.04 24.47
CA SER A 91 1.14 -33.86 25.24
C SER A 91 1.01 -34.35 26.69
N TRP A 92 -0.18 -34.24 27.27
CA TRP A 92 -0.49 -34.75 28.61
C TRP A 92 -0.55 -36.29 28.61
N LEU A 93 -1.22 -36.89 27.63
CA LEU A 93 -1.30 -38.35 27.46
C LEU A 93 0.06 -39.03 27.22
N LEU A 94 0.98 -38.37 26.51
CA LEU A 94 2.25 -38.96 26.11
C LEU A 94 3.39 -38.82 27.14
N ASN A 95 3.14 -38.21 28.30
CA ASN A 95 4.01 -38.14 29.48
C ASN A 95 5.51 -37.87 29.19
N LYS A 96 5.82 -37.16 28.10
CA LYS A 96 7.18 -36.85 27.64
C LYS A 96 7.29 -35.41 27.15
N LYS A 97 8.38 -34.79 27.60
CA LYS A 97 9.07 -33.58 27.10
C LYS A 97 8.48 -33.03 25.79
N ARG A 98 7.80 -31.86 25.89
CA ARG A 98 7.46 -30.91 24.80
C ARG A 98 7.66 -31.49 23.39
N LEU A 99 6.62 -32.12 22.86
CA LEU A 99 6.59 -32.68 21.50
C LEU A 99 7.09 -31.64 20.47
N LYS A 100 8.26 -31.89 19.85
CA LYS A 100 8.88 -31.00 18.85
C LYS A 100 7.97 -30.73 17.64
N LEU A 101 7.09 -31.67 17.30
CA LEU A 101 6.11 -31.57 16.20
C LEU A 101 5.06 -30.46 16.43
N ILE A 102 4.90 -30.00 17.66
CA ILE A 102 3.92 -28.96 18.04
C ILE A 102 4.63 -27.61 18.17
N ASN A 103 5.96 -27.59 18.25
CA ASN A 103 6.71 -26.37 18.40
C ASN A 103 6.72 -25.60 17.07
N ARG A 104 6.38 -24.32 17.14
CA ARG A 104 6.64 -23.38 16.05
C ARG A 104 7.90 -22.58 16.36
N LYS A 105 8.49 -21.99 15.33
CA LYS A 105 9.52 -20.97 15.51
C LYS A 105 8.88 -19.75 16.16
N ILE A 106 9.34 -19.39 17.34
CA ILE A 106 8.98 -18.17 18.05
C ILE A 106 10.15 -17.19 17.88
N TYR A 107 9.84 -15.99 17.42
CA TYR A 107 10.81 -14.93 17.23
C TYR A 107 10.90 -14.06 18.49
N ILE A 108 12.12 -13.87 18.97
CA ILE A 108 12.44 -12.89 20.01
C ILE A 108 12.83 -11.60 19.30
N THR A 109 12.16 -10.52 19.67
CA THR A 109 12.31 -9.18 19.10
C THR A 109 12.38 -8.18 20.24
N ASP A 110 12.73 -6.94 19.95
CA ASP A 110 12.68 -5.82 20.90
C ASP A 110 11.94 -4.63 20.30
N PRO A 111 11.43 -3.70 21.14
CA PRO A 111 10.91 -2.43 20.64
C PRO A 111 12.06 -1.63 20.03
N ILE A 112 11.75 -0.86 18.98
CA ILE A 112 12.72 0.03 18.34
C ILE A 112 12.14 1.43 18.22
N ASP A 113 13.01 2.43 18.19
CA ASP A 113 12.58 3.78 17.96
C ASP A 113 12.17 4.01 16.48
N TYR A 114 11.40 5.07 16.23
CA TYR A 114 10.94 5.34 14.87
C TYR A 114 12.07 5.71 13.91
N SER A 115 13.19 6.25 14.42
CA SER A 115 14.35 6.61 13.59
C SER A 115 15.08 5.38 13.07
N GLN A 116 15.25 4.36 13.92
CA GLN A 116 15.79 3.04 13.60
C GLN A 116 14.87 2.34 12.60
N PHE A 117 13.55 2.34 12.83
CA PHE A 117 12.60 1.75 11.89
C PHE A 117 12.68 2.39 10.50
N LYS A 118 12.75 3.73 10.42
CA LYS A 118 12.96 4.44 9.15
C LYS A 118 14.27 4.05 8.48
N LYS A 119 15.36 3.92 9.24
CA LYS A 119 16.64 3.46 8.69
C LYS A 119 16.52 2.06 8.09
N PHE A 120 16.00 1.09 8.86
CA PHE A 120 15.87 -0.29 8.40
C PHE A 120 14.96 -0.43 7.17
N THR A 121 13.85 0.32 7.13
CA THR A 121 12.92 0.31 5.99
C THR A 121 13.49 1.02 4.75
N ARG A 122 14.26 2.09 4.91
CA ARG A 122 14.97 2.70 3.78
C ARG A 122 16.06 1.80 3.22
N ASP A 123 16.82 1.14 4.09
CA ASP A 123 17.82 0.15 3.69
C ASP A 123 17.15 -1.02 2.94
N TYR A 124 15.99 -1.48 3.42
CA TYR A 124 15.14 -2.44 2.73
C TYR A 124 14.78 -1.99 1.31
N PHE A 125 14.25 -0.76 1.13
CA PHE A 125 13.87 -0.26 -0.19
C PHE A 125 15.07 -0.08 -1.11
N ASN A 126 16.19 0.43 -0.59
CA ASN A 126 17.44 0.55 -1.33
C ASN A 126 17.90 -0.81 -1.86
N THR A 127 17.90 -1.84 -1.01
CA THR A 127 18.23 -3.21 -1.41
C THR A 127 17.22 -3.73 -2.44
N LEU A 128 15.92 -3.54 -2.21
CA LEU A 128 14.85 -4.02 -3.07
C LEU A 128 15.00 -3.52 -4.51
N ILE A 129 15.18 -2.21 -4.69
CA ILE A 129 15.14 -1.58 -6.02
C ILE A 129 16.50 -1.56 -6.73
N LYS A 130 17.61 -1.79 -6.01
CA LYS A 130 18.98 -1.64 -6.55
C LYS A 130 19.22 -2.37 -7.87
N LYS A 131 18.90 -3.68 -7.94
CA LYS A 131 19.10 -4.45 -9.18
C LYS A 131 18.12 -4.04 -10.27
N LYS A 132 16.87 -3.69 -9.91
CA LYS A 132 15.86 -3.24 -10.88
C LYS A 132 16.31 -1.97 -11.59
N LEU A 133 16.70 -0.94 -10.83
CA LEU A 133 17.21 0.31 -11.38
C LEU A 133 18.43 0.10 -12.28
N HIS A 134 19.40 -0.72 -11.83
CA HIS A 134 20.58 -1.04 -12.62
C HIS A 134 20.24 -1.74 -13.95
N ASN A 135 19.39 -2.77 -13.90
CA ASN A 135 19.06 -3.58 -15.08
C ASN A 135 18.17 -2.85 -16.09
N GLU A 136 17.31 -1.95 -15.62
CA GLU A 136 16.44 -1.13 -16.46
C GLU A 136 17.10 0.18 -16.91
N GLY A 137 18.31 0.48 -16.42
CA GLY A 137 19.00 1.73 -16.72
C GLY A 137 18.24 2.98 -16.21
N ALA A 138 17.43 2.80 -15.17
CA ALA A 138 16.57 3.85 -14.63
C ALA A 138 17.27 4.61 -13.48
N SER A 139 17.03 5.92 -13.40
CA SER A 139 17.53 6.78 -12.31
C SER A 139 16.54 6.95 -11.16
N MET A 140 15.28 6.57 -11.37
CA MET A 140 14.19 6.74 -10.43
C MET A 140 13.32 5.49 -10.41
N TYR A 141 12.86 5.12 -9.21
CA TYR A 141 11.87 4.06 -9.03
C TYR A 141 10.55 4.70 -8.59
N ILE A 142 9.45 4.29 -9.22
CA ILE A 142 8.09 4.73 -8.84
C ILE A 142 7.44 3.57 -8.08
N LEU A 143 7.04 3.84 -6.84
CA LEU A 143 6.22 2.92 -6.08
C LEU A 143 4.75 3.28 -6.26
N ASP A 144 4.06 2.49 -7.09
CA ASP A 144 2.62 2.60 -7.29
C ASP A 144 1.89 1.70 -6.30
N GLU A 145 1.35 2.29 -5.23
CA GLU A 145 0.58 1.58 -4.22
C GLU A 145 -0.74 2.33 -3.96
N PRO A 146 -1.88 1.62 -4.00
CA PRO A 146 -3.16 2.23 -3.67
C PRO A 146 -3.18 2.63 -2.18
N PHE A 147 -4.02 3.60 -1.84
CA PHE A 147 -4.27 4.03 -0.46
C PHE A 147 -3.06 4.61 0.31
N ILE A 148 -1.92 4.91 -0.32
CA ILE A 148 -0.85 5.71 0.31
C ILE A 148 -1.39 7.02 0.90
N SER A 149 -2.40 7.61 0.25
CA SER A 149 -3.08 8.83 0.70
C SER A 149 -3.66 8.76 2.13
N GLN A 150 -3.81 7.55 2.70
CA GLN A 150 -4.26 7.38 4.08
C GLN A 150 -3.12 7.55 5.10
N ASN A 151 -1.89 7.20 4.75
CA ASN A 151 -0.72 7.34 5.63
C ASN A 151 0.47 7.98 4.88
N PRO A 152 0.27 9.14 4.23
CA PRO A 152 1.21 9.63 3.22
C PRO A 152 2.54 10.05 3.85
N LYS A 153 2.51 10.66 5.04
CA LYS A 153 3.71 11.05 5.78
C LYS A 153 4.53 9.81 6.13
N GLU A 154 3.89 8.82 6.74
CA GLU A 154 4.55 7.59 7.18
C GLU A 154 5.10 6.83 5.97
N CYS A 155 4.35 6.73 4.87
CA CYS A 155 4.81 6.10 3.63
C CYS A 155 6.05 6.79 3.04
N ILE A 156 6.07 8.12 2.96
CA ILE A 156 7.25 8.90 2.52
C ILE A 156 8.44 8.63 3.46
N GLU A 157 8.20 8.68 4.78
CA GLU A 157 9.25 8.54 5.77
C GLU A 157 9.94 7.16 5.77
N ILE A 158 9.17 6.08 5.63
CA ILE A 158 9.67 4.69 5.64
C ILE A 158 10.25 4.25 4.29
N THR A 159 9.74 4.78 3.18
CA THR A 159 10.30 4.50 1.85
C THR A 159 11.55 5.31 1.56
N GLY A 160 11.67 6.50 2.15
CA GLY A 160 12.67 7.49 1.75
C GLY A 160 12.32 8.17 0.42
N ALA A 161 11.08 8.05 -0.06
CA ALA A 161 10.60 8.78 -1.22
C ALA A 161 10.74 10.30 -0.98
N ASN A 162 11.04 11.03 -2.05
CA ASN A 162 11.19 12.49 -2.02
C ASN A 162 9.98 13.24 -2.59
N LYS A 163 9.09 12.51 -3.27
CA LYS A 163 7.92 13.03 -3.98
C LYS A 163 6.75 12.04 -3.84
N LEU A 164 5.55 12.56 -3.73
CA LEU A 164 4.30 11.82 -3.69
C LEU A 164 3.35 12.35 -4.77
N ILE A 165 2.85 11.48 -5.63
CA ILE A 165 1.80 11.85 -6.59
C ILE A 165 0.49 11.25 -6.08
N ILE A 166 -0.51 12.09 -5.85
CA ILE A 166 -1.87 11.63 -5.55
C ILE A 166 -2.73 11.91 -6.77
N VAL A 167 -3.18 10.84 -7.42
CA VAL A 167 -4.14 10.95 -8.52
C VAL A 167 -5.53 11.17 -7.93
N LEU A 168 -6.12 12.32 -8.22
CA LEU A 168 -7.50 12.64 -7.89
C LEU A 168 -8.38 12.35 -9.10
N ARG A 169 -9.62 11.94 -8.84
CA ARG A 169 -10.63 11.77 -9.87
C ARG A 169 -11.97 12.24 -9.32
N ASP A 170 -12.91 12.61 -10.18
CA ASP A 170 -14.26 12.97 -9.75
C ASP A 170 -14.86 11.82 -8.90
N PRO A 171 -15.24 12.05 -7.63
CA PRO A 171 -15.77 11.00 -6.77
C PRO A 171 -17.05 10.36 -7.33
N ARG A 172 -17.79 11.05 -8.22
CA ARG A 172 -18.97 10.52 -8.91
C ARG A 172 -18.58 9.49 -9.98
N ASP A 173 -17.52 9.74 -10.74
CA ASP A 173 -16.97 8.75 -11.67
C ASP A 173 -16.35 7.56 -10.95
N VAL A 174 -15.70 7.81 -9.81
CA VAL A 174 -15.15 6.72 -8.98
C VAL A 174 -16.28 5.85 -8.42
N PHE A 175 -17.36 6.45 -7.92
CA PHE A 175 -18.56 5.74 -7.50
C PHE A 175 -19.10 4.82 -8.59
N GLN A 176 -19.21 5.32 -9.82
CA GLN A 176 -19.66 4.51 -10.95
C GLN A 176 -18.68 3.37 -11.28
N SER A 177 -17.36 3.63 -11.18
CA SER A 177 -16.33 2.61 -11.43
C SER A 177 -16.27 1.49 -10.40
N PHE A 178 -16.78 1.74 -9.18
CA PHE A 178 -16.87 0.75 -8.11
C PHE A 178 -18.02 -0.22 -8.34
N GLN A 179 -19.11 0.22 -8.99
CA GLN A 179 -20.28 -0.64 -9.17
C GLN A 179 -19.91 -1.95 -9.86
N GLY A 180 -20.24 -3.07 -9.22
CA GLY A 180 -20.00 -4.42 -9.75
C GLY A 180 -18.58 -4.97 -9.54
N ARG A 181 -17.71 -4.32 -8.74
CA ARG A 181 -16.40 -4.88 -8.37
C ARG A 181 -16.50 -5.73 -7.10
N ASP A 182 -15.90 -6.91 -7.12
CA ASP A 182 -15.95 -7.88 -6.00
C ASP A 182 -15.38 -7.34 -4.68
N TRP A 183 -14.38 -6.47 -4.76
CA TRP A 183 -13.73 -5.87 -3.59
C TRP A 183 -14.42 -4.59 -3.08
N SER A 184 -15.42 -4.09 -3.80
CA SER A 184 -16.13 -2.85 -3.45
C SER A 184 -17.45 -3.14 -2.73
N PRO A 185 -18.00 -2.19 -1.95
CA PRO A 185 -19.30 -2.38 -1.36
C PRO A 185 -20.40 -2.51 -2.43
N LYS A 186 -21.28 -3.51 -2.27
CA LYS A 186 -22.40 -3.74 -3.19
C LYS A 186 -23.56 -2.77 -3.01
N GLU A 187 -23.72 -2.23 -1.79
CA GLU A 187 -24.77 -1.28 -1.48
C GLU A 187 -24.29 0.16 -1.73
N LYS A 188 -25.09 0.94 -2.46
CA LYS A 188 -24.85 2.37 -2.76
C LYS A 188 -24.37 3.13 -1.52
N LYS A 189 -25.10 3.03 -0.41
CA LYS A 189 -24.81 3.74 0.85
C LYS A 189 -23.39 3.45 1.36
N HIS A 190 -22.95 2.19 1.32
CA HIS A 190 -21.61 1.82 1.79
C HIS A 190 -20.51 2.34 0.86
N SER A 191 -20.73 2.34 -0.45
CA SER A 191 -19.80 2.93 -1.42
C SER A 191 -19.65 4.44 -1.23
N LEU A 192 -20.76 5.15 -0.97
CA LEU A 192 -20.74 6.58 -0.66
C LEU A 192 -19.93 6.88 0.61
N ILE A 193 -20.17 6.14 1.69
CA ILE A 193 -19.44 6.29 2.96
C ILE A 193 -17.95 6.02 2.77
N LEU A 194 -17.60 4.93 2.07
CA LEU A 194 -16.21 4.57 1.79
C LEU A 194 -15.49 5.67 1.01
N LEU A 195 -16.08 6.13 -0.10
CA LEU A 195 -15.47 7.18 -0.92
C LEU A 195 -15.33 8.48 -0.13
N LYS A 196 -16.39 8.94 0.54
CA LYS A 196 -16.33 10.16 1.36
C LYS A 196 -15.24 10.05 2.43
N SER A 197 -15.10 8.89 3.08
CA SER A 197 -14.06 8.63 4.07
C SER A 197 -12.65 8.74 3.47
N VAL A 198 -12.39 8.08 2.35
CA VAL A 198 -11.07 8.09 1.68
C VAL A 198 -10.66 9.50 1.27
N TYR A 199 -11.54 10.22 0.55
CA TYR A 199 -11.23 11.58 0.09
C TYR A 199 -11.09 12.57 1.24
N SER A 200 -12.01 12.53 2.22
CA SER A 200 -11.94 13.43 3.38
C SER A 200 -10.69 13.19 4.22
N TYR A 201 -10.25 11.93 4.33
CA TYR A 201 -9.05 11.58 5.06
C TYR A 201 -7.79 12.08 4.36
N TRP A 202 -7.71 11.98 3.03
CA TRP A 202 -6.65 12.61 2.26
C TRP A 202 -6.63 14.14 2.44
N LEU A 203 -7.79 14.81 2.30
CA LEU A 203 -7.89 16.26 2.51
C LEU A 203 -7.46 16.70 3.91
N LYS A 204 -7.66 15.85 4.93
CA LYS A 204 -7.15 16.07 6.29
C LYS A 204 -5.64 15.85 6.37
N LYS A 205 -5.12 14.77 5.80
CA LYS A 205 -3.71 14.38 5.88
C LYS A 205 -2.79 15.29 5.08
N LYS A 206 -3.21 15.77 3.92
CA LYS A 206 -2.38 16.66 3.08
C LYS A 206 -2.01 17.97 3.77
N LYS A 207 -2.85 18.48 4.67
CA LYS A 207 -2.57 19.66 5.51
C LYS A 207 -1.37 19.49 6.46
N GLN A 208 -0.92 18.26 6.66
CA GLN A 208 0.22 17.92 7.52
C GLN A 208 1.50 17.68 6.70
N LEU A 209 1.42 17.77 5.37
CA LEU A 209 2.54 17.57 4.47
C LEU A 209 3.00 18.93 3.94
N PRO A 210 4.32 19.14 3.80
CA PRO A 210 4.85 20.23 3.00
C PRO A 210 4.37 20.12 1.55
N GLU A 211 3.94 21.23 0.96
CA GLU A 211 3.37 21.28 -0.40
C GLU A 211 4.38 20.83 -1.47
N GLU A 212 5.68 21.01 -1.23
CA GLU A 212 6.74 20.59 -2.13
C GLU A 212 6.93 19.06 -2.22
N LEU A 213 6.37 18.31 -1.26
CA LEU A 213 6.49 16.85 -1.21
C LEU A 213 5.39 16.15 -1.99
N TYR A 214 4.26 16.79 -2.31
CA TYR A 214 3.17 16.14 -3.01
C TYR A 214 2.63 16.92 -4.20
N PHE A 215 2.08 16.20 -5.17
CA PHE A 215 1.39 16.75 -6.33
C PHE A 215 0.03 16.08 -6.50
N GLU A 216 -1.04 16.86 -6.44
CA GLU A 216 -2.40 16.40 -6.69
C GLU A 216 -2.69 16.45 -8.20
N LEU A 217 -2.60 15.29 -8.85
CA LEU A 217 -2.84 15.14 -10.28
C LEU A 217 -4.30 14.79 -10.53
N LYS A 218 -5.10 15.71 -11.06
CA LYS A 218 -6.47 15.36 -11.49
C LYS A 218 -6.41 14.51 -12.76
N PHE A 219 -7.11 13.38 -12.74
CA PHE A 219 -7.18 12.47 -13.87
C PHE A 219 -7.81 13.14 -15.10
N GLU A 220 -8.77 14.04 -14.86
CA GLU A 220 -9.45 14.82 -15.89
C GLU A 220 -8.51 15.81 -16.59
N ASP A 221 -7.53 16.38 -15.87
CA ASP A 221 -6.56 17.33 -16.44
C ASP A 221 -5.63 16.64 -17.43
N ILE A 222 -5.29 15.36 -17.18
CA ILE A 222 -4.53 14.53 -18.13
C ILE A 222 -5.26 14.47 -19.48
N ALA A 223 -6.59 14.33 -19.46
CA ALA A 223 -7.40 14.23 -20.66
C ALA A 223 -7.70 15.58 -21.33
N ASN A 224 -7.85 16.63 -20.54
CA ASN A 224 -8.17 17.97 -21.03
C ASN A 224 -6.95 18.65 -21.67
N ASP A 225 -5.79 18.60 -21.01
CA ASP A 225 -4.54 19.17 -21.50
C ASP A 225 -3.35 18.35 -21.02
N PHE A 226 -3.08 17.25 -21.73
CA PHE A 226 -1.96 16.36 -21.44
C PHE A 226 -0.62 17.10 -21.43
N SER A 227 -0.40 18.01 -22.39
CA SER A 227 0.88 18.71 -22.55
C SER A 227 1.19 19.57 -21.33
N LYS A 228 0.22 20.40 -20.91
CA LYS A 228 0.34 21.21 -19.70
C LYS A 228 0.55 20.33 -18.46
N THR A 229 -0.31 19.33 -18.27
CA THR A 229 -0.26 18.43 -17.11
C THR A 229 1.07 17.68 -17.00
N TYR A 230 1.58 17.18 -18.14
CA TYR A 230 2.86 16.49 -18.20
C TYR A 230 4.05 17.42 -17.91
N ASN A 231 4.00 18.67 -18.39
CA ASN A 231 5.02 19.67 -18.08
C ASN A 231 5.08 19.99 -16.59
N GLU A 232 3.92 20.22 -15.97
CA GLU A 232 3.83 20.47 -14.52
C GLU A 232 4.36 19.28 -13.70
N LEU A 233 4.01 18.06 -14.10
CA LEU A 233 4.52 16.85 -13.47
C LEU A 233 6.04 16.70 -13.62
N CYS A 234 6.60 16.98 -14.81
CA CYS A 234 8.04 16.95 -15.02
C CYS A 234 8.78 17.97 -14.14
N LEU A 235 8.24 19.18 -14.02
CA LEU A 235 8.77 20.23 -13.14
C LEU A 235 8.74 19.79 -11.68
N PHE A 236 7.62 19.23 -11.21
CA PHE A 236 7.48 18.75 -9.84
C PHE A 236 8.48 17.63 -9.49
N LEU A 237 8.70 16.70 -10.43
CA LEU A 237 9.62 15.57 -10.29
C LEU A 237 11.08 15.95 -10.56
N ASN A 238 11.34 17.17 -11.07
CA ASN A 238 12.66 17.61 -11.54
C ASN A 238 13.27 16.64 -12.59
N ILE A 239 12.46 16.26 -13.57
CA ILE A 239 12.89 15.40 -14.69
C ILE A 239 12.80 16.15 -16.02
N LYS A 240 13.62 15.71 -16.97
CA LYS A 240 13.61 16.28 -18.32
C LYS A 240 12.31 15.89 -19.04
N HIS A 241 11.62 16.88 -19.59
CA HIS A 241 10.49 16.67 -20.48
C HIS A 241 10.89 15.82 -21.69
N ILE A 242 10.13 14.76 -21.98
CA ILE A 242 10.33 13.89 -23.14
C ILE A 242 9.27 14.26 -24.20
N PRO A 243 9.68 14.80 -25.36
CA PRO A 243 8.75 15.10 -26.44
C PRO A 243 7.97 13.87 -26.89
N ASN A 244 6.68 14.05 -27.19
CA ASN A 244 5.79 13.02 -27.70
C ASN A 244 5.66 11.77 -26.81
N ILE A 245 5.91 11.88 -25.50
CA ILE A 245 5.83 10.74 -24.57
C ILE A 245 4.50 9.99 -24.66
N LEU A 246 3.39 10.70 -24.90
CA LEU A 246 2.07 10.10 -25.00
C LEU A 246 1.99 9.00 -26.07
N SER A 247 2.69 9.18 -27.19
CA SER A 247 2.76 8.19 -28.29
C SER A 247 3.50 6.91 -27.90
N GLN A 248 4.26 6.94 -26.80
CA GLN A 248 4.98 5.81 -26.22
C GLN A 248 4.17 5.12 -25.11
N THR A 249 2.96 5.61 -24.82
CA THR A 249 2.05 5.03 -23.83
C THR A 249 0.89 4.31 -24.51
N ASN A 250 0.20 3.46 -23.75
CA ASN A 250 -1.08 2.86 -24.16
C ASN A 250 -2.29 3.75 -23.79
N PHE A 251 -2.07 4.99 -23.36
CA PHE A 251 -3.15 5.88 -22.93
C PHE A 251 -4.01 6.31 -24.11
N ASN A 252 -5.33 6.24 -23.95
CA ASN A 252 -6.29 6.61 -24.97
C ASN A 252 -7.42 7.46 -24.37
N PHE A 253 -7.45 8.74 -24.75
CA PHE A 253 -8.47 9.69 -24.29
C PHE A 253 -9.90 9.21 -24.53
N LYS A 254 -10.19 8.51 -25.63
CA LYS A 254 -11.55 8.02 -25.94
C LYS A 254 -11.99 6.89 -25.01
N LYS A 255 -11.04 6.21 -24.37
CA LYS A 255 -11.30 5.16 -23.37
C LYS A 255 -11.18 5.70 -21.95
N ALA A 256 -10.84 6.98 -21.78
CA ALA A 256 -10.83 7.61 -20.47
C ALA A 256 -12.28 7.72 -20.00
N HIS A 257 -12.60 7.03 -18.91
CA HIS A 257 -13.94 6.99 -18.34
C HIS A 257 -14.26 8.27 -17.55
N ILE A 258 -14.18 9.42 -18.20
CA ILE A 258 -14.39 10.75 -17.61
C ILE A 258 -15.83 11.20 -17.89
N GLY A 259 -16.52 11.68 -16.87
CA GLY A 259 -17.90 12.14 -16.94
C GLY A 259 -18.92 11.04 -17.19
N ARG A 260 -18.55 9.76 -17.01
CA ARG A 260 -19.47 8.64 -17.22
C ARG A 260 -20.65 8.68 -16.28
N TRP A 261 -20.47 9.21 -15.08
CA TRP A 261 -21.56 9.39 -14.10
C TRP A 261 -22.72 10.23 -14.65
N LYS A 262 -22.48 11.12 -15.63
CA LYS A 262 -23.52 11.95 -16.27
C LYS A 262 -24.40 11.18 -17.26
N HIS A 263 -23.90 10.07 -17.79
CA HIS A 263 -24.55 9.32 -18.87
C HIS A 263 -25.00 7.93 -18.45
N GLU A 264 -24.33 7.34 -17.45
CA GLU A 264 -24.59 5.99 -16.98
C GLU A 264 -25.51 5.94 -15.73
N LEU A 265 -25.72 7.07 -15.05
CA LEU A 265 -26.61 7.18 -13.88
C LEU A 265 -27.91 7.91 -14.23
N SER A 266 -28.99 7.55 -13.54
CA SER A 266 -30.27 8.28 -13.62
C SER A 266 -30.15 9.70 -13.05
N MET A 267 -31.06 10.60 -13.45
CA MET A 267 -31.08 11.98 -12.95
C MET A 267 -31.19 12.05 -11.42
N GLU A 268 -32.00 11.18 -10.83
CA GLU A 268 -32.14 11.06 -9.37
C GLU A 268 -30.82 10.65 -8.70
N GLU A 269 -30.11 9.67 -9.26
CA GLU A 269 -28.81 9.26 -8.74
C GLU A 269 -27.75 10.35 -8.89
N GLN A 270 -27.76 11.08 -10.01
CA GLN A 270 -26.86 12.21 -10.21
C GLN A 270 -27.09 13.29 -9.15
N GLU A 271 -28.35 13.64 -8.89
CA GLU A 271 -28.73 14.61 -7.86
C GLU A 271 -28.32 14.13 -6.45
N ASP A 272 -28.59 12.87 -6.11
CA ASP A 272 -28.16 12.25 -4.85
C ASP A 272 -26.64 12.38 -4.65
N LEU A 273 -25.86 12.05 -5.68
CA LEU A 273 -24.40 12.11 -5.60
C LEU A 273 -23.90 13.55 -5.45
N ASN A 274 -24.48 14.49 -6.21
CA ASN A 274 -24.14 15.91 -6.12
C ASN A 274 -24.45 16.45 -4.72
N ASN A 275 -25.61 16.10 -4.16
CA ASN A 275 -25.98 16.52 -2.81
C ASN A 275 -25.05 15.90 -1.76
N TYR A 276 -24.79 14.59 -1.85
CA TYR A 276 -23.98 13.86 -0.87
C TYR A 276 -22.50 14.30 -0.85
N PHE A 277 -21.94 14.57 -2.03
CA PHE A 277 -20.54 14.98 -2.20
C PHE A 277 -20.35 16.50 -2.36
N SER A 278 -21.39 17.32 -2.26
CA SER A 278 -21.34 18.78 -2.50
C SER A 278 -20.11 19.50 -1.91
N GLU A 279 -19.89 19.36 -0.60
CA GLU A 279 -18.72 19.94 0.08
C GLU A 279 -17.40 19.38 -0.47
N LEU A 280 -17.35 18.08 -0.73
CA LEU A 280 -16.16 17.42 -1.23
C LEU A 280 -15.83 17.85 -2.66
N LEU A 281 -16.83 17.97 -3.52
CA LEU A 281 -16.69 18.44 -4.91
C LEU A 281 -16.12 19.86 -4.92
N ALA A 282 -16.66 20.75 -4.07
CA ALA A 282 -16.15 22.11 -3.94
C ALA A 282 -14.67 22.14 -3.49
N LEU A 283 -14.31 21.35 -2.46
CA LEU A 283 -12.94 21.29 -1.95
C LEU A 283 -11.93 20.69 -2.93
N LEU A 284 -12.37 19.77 -3.79
CA LEU A 284 -11.54 19.16 -4.84
C LEU A 284 -11.56 19.97 -6.15
N GLY A 285 -12.41 20.98 -6.26
CA GLY A 285 -12.59 21.80 -7.47
C GLY A 285 -13.24 21.03 -8.61
N TYR A 286 -14.29 20.25 -8.31
CA TYR A 286 -15.21 19.67 -9.28
C TYR A 286 -16.54 20.43 -9.26
N GLN A 287 -17.14 20.60 -10.44
CA GLN A 287 -18.48 21.18 -10.64
C GLN A 287 -19.47 20.06 -10.97
#